data_AF-A0A7Y3DRE3-F1
#
_entry.id   AF-A0A7Y3DRE3-F1
#
_cell.length_a   1.000
_cell.length_b   1.000
_cell.length_c   1.000
_cell.angle_alpha   90.00
_cell.angle_beta   90.00
_cell.angle_gamma   90.00
#
_symmetry.space_group_name_H-M   'P 1'
#
loop_
_entity.id
_entity.type
_entity.pdbx_description
1 polymer ?
#
loop_
_entity_poly.entity_id
_entity_poly.type
_entity_poly.pdbx_seq_one_letter_code
_entity_poly.pdbx_strand_id
1 'polypeptide(L)' 'VKFYDALLSEATSETPPGQVINIGAEEVVVALNGGALKIGKMKGAKGTKLFAADYAKEIYLKAGMRFGS' A
#
# COMPACT_ATOMS: atom_id res chain seq x y z
N VAL A 1 4.90 -7.78 5.83
CA VAL A 1 4.16 -6.56 6.22
C VAL A 1 2.70 -6.93 6.51
N LYS A 2 2.03 -6.26 7.44
CA LYS A 2 0.59 -6.43 7.70
C LYS A 2 -0.16 -5.15 7.34
N PHE A 3 -1.31 -5.29 6.69
CA PHE A 3 -2.18 -4.18 6.29
C PHE A 3 -3.42 -4.12 7.18
N TYR A 4 -3.84 -2.91 7.51
CA TYR A 4 -4.99 -2.62 8.36
C TYR A 4 -5.76 -1.45 7.75
N ASP A 5 -7.06 -1.36 8.08
CA ASP A 5 -7.93 -0.30 7.53
C ASP A 5 -7.87 -0.30 6.00
N ALA A 6 -8.14 -1.47 5.43
CA ALA A 6 -7.93 -1.74 4.02
C ALA A 6 -9.28 -1.81 3.30
N LEU A 7 -9.41 -1.06 2.21
CA LEU A 7 -10.61 -0.98 1.39
C LEU A 7 -10.29 -1.37 -0.05
N LEU A 8 -11.15 -2.20 -0.64
CA LEU A 8 -11.08 -2.52 -2.06
C LEU A 8 -11.61 -1.32 -2.87
N SER A 9 -10.87 -0.97 -3.91
CA SER A 9 -11.29 -0.05 -4.95
C SER A 9 -11.42 -0.83 -6.25
N GLU A 10 -12.61 -0.83 -6.85
CA GLU A 10 -12.89 -1.50 -8.13
C GLU A 10 -12.24 -0.80 -9.33
N ALA A 11 -11.60 0.35 -9.11
CA ALA A 11 -10.81 1.03 -10.13
C ALA A 11 -9.66 0.12 -10.59
N THR A 12 -9.79 -0.38 -11.83
CA THR A 12 -8.78 -1.22 -12.47
C THR A 12 -7.61 -0.39 -12.96
N SER A 13 -6.41 -0.95 -12.86
CA SER A 13 -5.18 -0.37 -13.39
C SER A 13 -4.43 -1.43 -14.19
N GLU A 14 -3.77 -1.04 -15.28
CA GLU A 14 -2.84 -1.93 -16.01
C GLU A 14 -1.53 -2.20 -15.23
N THR A 15 -1.43 -1.68 -14.01
CA THR A 15 -0.28 -1.86 -13.14
C THR A 15 -0.19 -3.31 -12.62
N PRO A 16 1.01 -3.93 -12.63
CA PRO A 16 1.23 -5.27 -12.09
C PRO A 16 0.73 -5.43 -10.63
N PRO A 17 0.04 -6.54 -10.29
CA PRO A 17 -0.43 -6.79 -8.93
C PRO A 17 0.71 -6.74 -7.90
N GLY A 18 0.45 -6.07 -6.78
CA GLY A 18 1.39 -5.83 -5.69
C GLY A 18 2.18 -4.53 -5.83
N GLN A 19 2.13 -3.84 -6.98
CA GLN A 19 2.83 -2.57 -7.17
C GLN A 19 2.11 -1.42 -6.48
N VAL A 20 2.85 -0.54 -5.82
CA VAL A 20 2.36 0.70 -5.24
C VAL A 20 2.02 1.68 -6.37
N ILE A 21 0.74 2.02 -6.48
CA ILE A 21 0.21 2.97 -7.46
C ILE A 21 0.40 4.39 -6.94
N ASN A 22 0.02 4.64 -5.68
CA ASN A 22 0.04 5.97 -5.08
C ASN A 22 0.32 5.90 -3.57
N ILE A 23 0.86 6.98 -3.02
CA ILE A 23 1.04 7.21 -1.59
C ILE A 23 0.41 8.57 -1.30
N GLY A 24 -0.80 8.56 -0.75
CA GLY A 24 -1.52 9.75 -0.31
C GLY A 24 -1.12 10.18 1.10
N ALA A 25 -1.80 11.20 1.62
CA ALA A 25 -1.57 11.70 2.97
C ALA A 25 -1.98 10.69 4.05
N GLU A 26 -3.01 9.88 3.79
CA GLU A 26 -3.58 8.94 4.76
C GLU A 26 -3.49 7.47 4.31
N GLU A 27 -3.39 7.22 3.00
CA GLU A 27 -3.46 5.88 2.43
C GLU A 27 -2.32 5.57 1.46
N VAL A 28 -1.97 4.29 1.38
CA VAL A 28 -1.15 3.72 0.31
C VAL A 28 -2.06 2.89 -0.59
N VAL A 29 -1.96 3.09 -1.91
CA VAL A 29 -2.75 2.38 -2.91
C VAL A 29 -1.88 1.38 -3.63
N VAL A 30 -2.30 0.11 -3.64
CA VAL A 30 -1.57 -1.01 -4.24
C VAL A 30 -2.42 -1.68 -5.30
N ALA A 31 -1.84 -1.98 -6.47
CA ALA A 31 -2.52 -2.69 -7.54
C ALA A 31 -2.87 -4.13 -7.12
N LEU A 32 -4.05 -4.59 -7.50
CA LEU A 32 -4.50 -5.98 -7.35
C LEU A 32 -4.83 -6.56 -8.73
N ASN A 33 -5.04 -7.88 -8.79
CA ASN A 33 -5.68 -8.48 -9.94
C ASN A 33 -7.19 -8.16 -9.89
N GLY A 34 -7.62 -7.19 -10.70
CA GLY A 34 -9.03 -6.74 -10.76
C GLY A 34 -9.37 -5.49 -9.95
N GLY A 35 -8.39 -4.66 -9.58
CA GLY A 35 -8.66 -3.40 -8.88
C GLY A 35 -7.44 -2.86 -8.15
N ALA A 36 -7.68 -2.14 -7.05
CA ALA A 36 -6.64 -1.65 -6.16
C ALA A 36 -7.03 -1.79 -4.69
N LEU A 37 -6.04 -2.03 -3.83
CA LEU A 37 -6.19 -2.02 -2.38
C LEU A 37 -5.75 -0.66 -1.84
N LYS A 38 -6.66 0.05 -1.18
CA LYS A 38 -6.35 1.25 -0.40
C LYS A 38 -6.06 0.84 1.04
N ILE A 39 -4.93 1.25 1.59
CA ILE A 39 -4.47 0.81 2.91
C ILE A 39 -4.26 2.05 3.77
N GLY A 40 -5.02 2.20 4.86
CA GLY A 40 -4.88 3.33 5.79
C GLY A 40 -3.80 3.12 6.85
N LYS A 41 -3.51 1.87 7.26
CA LYS A 41 -2.53 1.57 8.31
C LYS A 41 -1.67 0.35 7.98
N MET A 42 -0.41 0.40 8.38
CA MET A 42 0.59 -0.64 8.06
C MET A 42 1.44 -0.99 9.28
N LYS A 43 1.90 -2.24 9.34
CA LYS A 43 2.82 -2.73 10.37
C LYS A 43 3.92 -3.59 9.74
N GLY A 44 5.17 -3.20 9.97
CA GLY A 44 6.36 -3.96 9.61
C GLY A 44 6.54 -5.22 10.46
N ALA A 45 7.56 -6.03 10.18
CA ALA A 45 7.78 -7.30 10.89
C ALA A 45 8.09 -7.12 12.39
N LYS A 46 8.85 -6.07 12.73
CA LYS A 46 9.23 -5.72 14.11
C LYS A 46 8.72 -4.34 14.56
N GLY A 47 7.92 -3.68 13.72
CA GLY A 47 7.49 -2.29 13.92
C GLY A 47 6.15 -2.15 14.64
N THR A 48 5.83 -0.94 15.06
CA THR A 48 4.50 -0.52 15.52
C THR A 48 3.53 -0.37 14.34
N LYS A 49 2.23 -0.36 14.64
CA LYS A 49 1.20 -0.04 13.63
C LYS A 49 1.20 1.47 13.42
N LEU A 50 1.39 1.91 12.18
CA LEU A 50 1.45 3.33 11.80
C LEU A 50 0.40 3.64 10.73
N PHE A 51 0.12 4.93 10.52
CA PHE A 51 -0.56 5.38 9.31
C PHE A 51 0.28 5.00 8.08
N ALA A 52 -0.39 4.67 6.98
CA ALA A 52 0.27 4.12 5.82
C ALA A 52 1.29 5.10 5.20
N ALA A 53 1.00 6.40 5.20
CA ALA A 53 1.92 7.43 4.74
C ALA A 53 3.19 7.54 5.61
N ASP A 54 3.04 7.43 6.94
CA ASP A 54 4.19 7.47 7.86
C ASP A 54 5.05 6.22 7.73
N TYR A 55 4.40 5.05 7.64
CA TYR A 55 5.09 3.80 7.36
C TYR A 55 5.85 3.87 6.03
N ALA A 56 5.23 4.40 4.99
CA ALA A 56 5.84 4.56 3.68
C ALA A 56 7.11 5.42 3.73
N LYS A 57 7.10 6.52 4.51
CA LYS A 57 8.29 7.35 4.72
C LYS A 57 9.40 6.60 5.47
N GLU A 58 9.06 5.90 6.54
CA GLU A 58 10.02 5.17 7.39
C GLU A 58 10.83 4.14 6.58
N ILE A 59 10.17 3.43 5.66
CA ILE A 59 10.81 2.40 4.84
C ILE A 59 11.19 2.87 3.44
N TYR A 60 11.10 4.18 3.16
CA TYR A 60 11.35 4.77 1.84
C TYR A 60 10.54 4.11 0.70
N LEU A 61 9.30 3.71 0.98
CA LEU A 61 8.38 3.18 0.00
C LEU A 61 8.03 4.25 -1.03
N LYS A 62 8.00 3.88 -2.31
CA LYS A 62 7.69 4.79 -3.43
C LYS A 62 6.67 4.15 -4.37
N ALA A 63 5.95 4.99 -5.10
CA ALA A 63 5.17 4.54 -6.25
C ALA A 63 6.10 3.81 -7.24
N GLY A 64 5.62 2.71 -7.81
CA GLY A 64 6.40 1.81 -8.65
C GLY A 64 7.07 0.64 -7.93
N MET A 65 7.29 0.71 -6.60
CA MET A 65 7.79 -0.43 -5.84
C MET A 65 6.72 -1.53 -5.73
N ARG A 66 7.13 -2.79 -5.51
CA ARG A 66 6.22 -3.94 -5.48
C ARG A 66 6.34 -4.72 -4.17
N PHE A 67 5.19 -5.06 -3.58
CA PHE A 67 5.13 -6.04 -2.50
C PHE A 67 5.16 -7.46 -3.05
N GLY A 68 5.90 -8.35 -2.40
CA GLY A 68 6.00 -9.76 -2.79
C GLY A 68 6.98 -10.04 -3.93
N SER A 69 7.74 -9.03 -4.36
CA SER A 69 8.97 -9.22 -5.15
C SER A 69 10.14 -9.62 -4.27
#